data_AF-A0A432MP99-F1
#
_entry.id   AF-A0A432MP99-F1
#
_cell.length_a   1.000
_cell.length_b   1.000
_cell.length_c   1.000
_cell.angle_alpha   90.00
_cell.angle_beta   90.00
_cell.angle_gamma   90.00
#
_symmetry.space_group_name_H-M   'P 1'
#
loop_
_entity.id
_entity.type
_entity.pdbx_description
1 polymer ?
#
loop_
_entity_poly.entity_id
_entity_poly.type
_entity_poly.pdbx_seq_one_letter_code
_entity_poly.pdbx_strand_id
1 'polypeptide(L)'
;MPSVKMKTHKGTKRRFKVTATGKVVHKRCGSSHLNSHMSGKRIRKLRKPVVLQNKAVAAKLRRALQRREAGHGRFATALAAAAAAQAEQQAEGEGAAPPVE
;
A
#
# COMPACT_ATOMS: atom_id res chain seq x y z
N MET A 1 -32.67 3.46 23.23
CA MET A 1 -31.28 3.74 23.67
C MET A 1 -30.40 4.04 22.47
N PRO A 2 -29.49 5.03 22.53
CA PRO A 2 -28.59 5.31 21.41
C PRO A 2 -27.62 4.14 21.18
N SER A 3 -27.62 3.60 19.97
CA SER A 3 -26.67 2.57 19.53
C SER A 3 -25.26 3.16 19.47
N VAL A 4 -24.30 2.53 20.16
CA VAL A 4 -22.89 2.96 20.15
C VAL A 4 -22.27 2.65 18.78
N LYS A 5 -22.27 3.65 17.89
CA LYS A 5 -21.56 3.57 16.62
C LYS A 5 -20.07 3.83 16.86
N MET A 6 -19.21 2.97 16.29
CA MET A 6 -17.77 3.23 16.30
C MET A 6 -17.48 4.61 15.72
N LYS A 7 -16.61 5.38 16.38
CA LYS A 7 -16.14 6.69 15.88
C LYS A 7 -14.72 6.55 15.31
N THR A 8 -14.42 7.36 14.30
CA THR A 8 -13.07 7.42 13.73
C THR A 8 -12.09 8.01 14.75
N HIS A 9 -10.95 7.34 14.98
CA HIS A 9 -9.90 7.87 15.85
C HIS A 9 -9.25 9.12 15.23
N LYS A 10 -9.52 10.29 15.82
CA LYS A 10 -9.13 11.59 15.24
C LYS A 10 -7.62 11.81 15.23
N GLY A 11 -6.89 11.30 16.23
CA GLY A 11 -5.44 11.38 16.27
C GLY A 11 -4.78 10.62 15.11
N THR A 12 -5.32 9.45 14.77
CA THR A 12 -4.84 8.66 13.62
C THR A 12 -5.18 9.33 12.31
N LYS A 13 -6.39 9.89 12.19
CA LYS A 13 -6.86 10.56 10.97
C LYS A 13 -5.97 11.73 10.56
N ARG A 14 -5.39 12.45 11.52
CA ARG A 14 -4.48 13.58 11.26
C ARG A 14 -3.08 13.15 10.79
N ARG A 15 -2.66 11.92 11.10
CA ARG A 15 -1.27 11.45 10.90
C ARG A 15 -1.11 10.48 9.74
N PHE A 16 -2.13 9.68 9.46
CA PHE A 16 -2.09 8.60 8.47
C PHE A 16 -3.17 8.77 7.42
N LYS A 17 -2.80 8.55 6.15
CA LYS A 17 -3.73 8.54 5.02
C LYS A 17 -3.77 7.13 4.42
N VAL A 18 -4.97 6.63 4.16
CA VAL A 18 -5.18 5.40 3.37
C VAL A 18 -5.36 5.81 1.92
N THR A 19 -4.54 5.24 1.03
CA THR A 19 -4.62 5.47 -0.42
C THR A 19 -5.78 4.67 -1.03
N ALA A 20 -6.10 4.94 -2.30
CA ALA A 20 -7.16 4.23 -3.02
C ALA A 20 -6.92 2.71 -3.09
N THR A 21 -5.65 2.27 -3.11
CA THR A 21 -5.24 0.85 -3.11
C THR A 21 -5.21 0.24 -1.70
N GLY A 22 -5.60 0.97 -0.67
CA GLY A 22 -5.58 0.48 0.73
C GLY A 22 -4.22 0.56 1.43
N LYS A 23 -3.15 1.00 0.76
CA LYS A 23 -1.83 1.23 1.39
C LYS A 23 -1.89 2.42 2.36
N VAL A 24 -1.28 2.27 3.54
CA VAL A 24 -1.22 3.32 4.56
C VAL A 24 0.07 4.14 4.37
N VAL A 25 -0.09 5.46 4.25
CA VAL A 25 1.01 6.40 4.02
C VAL A 25 1.15 7.36 5.21
N HIS A 26 2.39 7.69 5.55
CA HIS A 26 2.72 8.66 6.60
C HIS A 26 3.95 9.49 6.24
N LYS A 27 4.13 10.62 6.94
CA LYS A 27 5.36 11.44 6.89
C LYS A 27 6.44 10.81 7.78
N ARG A 28 7.70 10.84 7.36
CA ARG A 28 8.83 10.39 8.19
C ARG A 28 9.06 11.36 9.36
N CYS A 29 9.52 10.83 10.49
CA CYS A 29 9.88 11.62 11.66
C CYS A 29 11.24 12.32 11.49
N GLY A 30 11.49 13.36 12.30
CA GLY A 30 12.81 14.02 12.38
C GLY A 30 13.10 15.08 11.32
N SER A 31 12.07 15.69 10.71
CA SER A 31 12.25 16.74 9.69
C SER A 31 11.99 18.17 10.18
N SER A 32 11.58 18.36 11.43
CA SER A 32 11.04 19.65 11.92
C SER A 32 12.11 20.59 12.48
N HIS A 33 13.11 20.05 13.19
CA HIS A 33 14.13 20.82 13.89
C HIS A 33 15.50 20.13 13.79
N LEU A 34 16.59 20.88 14.04
CA LEU A 34 17.99 20.45 13.91
C LEU A 34 18.39 20.01 12.48
N ASN A 35 17.83 20.68 11.46
CA ASN A 35 18.17 20.39 10.07
C ASN A 35 19.57 20.89 9.66
N SER A 36 20.15 21.85 10.39
CA SER A 36 21.42 22.51 10.03
C SER A 36 22.63 21.56 9.98
N HIS A 37 22.69 20.57 10.87
CA HIS A 37 23.77 19.57 10.90
C HIS A 37 23.51 18.35 10.00
N MET A 38 22.32 18.26 9.40
CA MET A 38 21.95 17.14 8.55
C MET A 38 22.33 17.41 7.10
N SER A 39 22.88 16.39 6.42
CA SER A 39 23.16 16.50 5.00
C SER A 39 21.89 16.75 4.18
N GLY A 40 22.00 17.53 3.09
CA GLY A 40 20.86 17.82 2.21
C GLY A 40 20.20 16.56 1.64
N LYS A 41 20.97 15.49 1.41
CA LYS A 41 20.45 14.16 0.99
C LYS A 41 19.50 13.57 2.04
N ARG A 42 19.87 13.64 3.32
CA ARG A 42 19.02 13.16 4.44
C ARG A 42 17.73 13.96 4.51
N ILE A 43 17.80 15.29 4.45
CA ILE A 43 16.63 16.18 4.50
C ILE A 43 15.65 15.85 3.36
N ARG A 44 16.14 15.69 2.12
CA ARG A 44 15.29 15.32 0.97
C ARG A 44 14.59 13.97 1.16
N LYS A 45 15.27 12.98 1.75
CA LYS A 45 14.68 11.67 2.06
C LYS A 45 13.57 11.76 3.12
N LEU A 46 13.72 12.65 4.11
CA LEU A 46 12.74 12.85 5.19
C LEU A 46 11.48 13.60 4.72
N ARG A 47 11.58 14.45 3.69
CA ARG A 47 10.43 15.15 3.09
C ARG A 47 9.48 14.21 2.35
N LYS A 48 9.99 13.12 1.77
CA LYS A 48 9.16 12.18 0.99
C LYS A 48 8.31 11.30 1.94
N PRO A 49 6.98 11.23 1.73
CA PRO A 49 6.13 10.32 2.49
C PRO A 49 6.45 8.86 2.14
N VAL A 50 6.20 7.96 3.09
CA VAL A 50 6.56 6.54 2.98
C VAL A 50 5.34 5.68 3.27
N VAL A 51 5.29 4.53 2.58
CA VAL A 51 4.31 3.48 2.84
C VAL A 51 4.71 2.71 4.09
N LEU A 52 3.77 2.51 5.00
CA LEU A 52 3.97 1.72 6.19
C LEU A 52 4.21 0.25 5.81
N GLN A 53 5.41 -0.26 6.06
CA GLN A 53 5.79 -1.62 5.70
C GLN A 53 5.21 -2.68 6.65
N ASN A 54 4.97 -2.31 7.91
CA ASN A 54 4.42 -3.23 8.90
C ASN A 54 2.92 -3.46 8.65
N LYS A 55 2.60 -4.64 8.10
CA LYS A 55 1.23 -5.05 7.76
C LYS A 55 0.30 -5.13 8.97
N ALA A 56 0.78 -5.61 10.11
CA ALA A 56 -0.03 -5.74 11.33
C ALA A 56 -0.46 -4.36 11.87
N VAL A 57 0.45 -3.38 11.88
CA VAL A 57 0.13 -2.01 12.27
C VAL A 57 -0.79 -1.36 11.23
N ALA A 58 -0.56 -1.60 9.94
CA ALA A 58 -1.44 -1.09 8.87
C ALA A 58 -2.89 -1.59 9.02
N ALA A 59 -3.09 -2.85 9.38
CA ALA A 59 -4.42 -3.42 9.63
C ALA A 59 -5.14 -2.75 10.81
N LYS A 60 -4.43 -2.51 11.93
CA LYS A 60 -4.98 -1.77 13.08
C LYS A 60 -5.37 -0.34 12.72
N LEU A 61 -4.53 0.36 11.95
CA LEU A 61 -4.79 1.73 11.51
C LEU A 61 -6.02 1.82 10.58
N ARG A 62 -6.19 0.86 9.68
CA ARG A 62 -7.38 0.74 8.82
C ARG A 62 -8.66 0.59 9.64
N ARG A 63 -8.65 -0.30 10.64
CA ARG A 63 -9.77 -0.50 11.58
C ARG A 63 -10.10 0.78 12.36
N ALA A 64 -9.09 1.46 12.92
CA ALA A 64 -9.26 2.69 13.68
C ALA A 64 -9.79 3.87 12.84
N LEU A 65 -9.45 3.90 11.55
CA LEU A 65 -9.93 4.88 10.58
C LEU A 65 -11.26 4.51 9.94
N GLN A 66 -11.78 3.31 10.23
CA GLN A 66 -12.95 2.72 9.58
C GLN A 66 -12.83 2.70 8.05
N ARG A 67 -11.59 2.61 7.55
CA ARG A 67 -11.27 2.47 6.14
C ARG A 67 -10.91 1.01 5.90
N ARG A 68 -11.71 0.29 5.10
CA ARG A 68 -11.31 -1.03 4.60
C ARG A 68 -10.20 -0.86 3.57
N GLU A 69 -9.43 -1.92 3.33
CA GLU A 69 -8.65 -2.01 2.09
C GLU A 69 -9.63 -1.86 0.94
N ALA A 70 -9.60 -0.72 0.25
CA ALA A 70 -10.25 -0.59 -1.03
C ALA A 70 -9.43 -1.44 -2.00
N GLY A 71 -9.96 -2.64 -2.24
CA GLY A 71 -9.34 -3.73 -3.00
C GLY A 71 -10.28 -4.89 -3.29
N HIS A 72 -11.45 -4.99 -2.63
CA HIS A 72 -12.58 -5.78 -3.17
C HIS A 72 -13.45 -4.90 -4.04
N GLY A 73 -12.92 -4.57 -5.22
CA GLY A 73 -13.62 -3.77 -6.21
C GLY A 73 -13.18 -4.21 -7.59
N ARG A 74 -13.62 -5.41 -8.00
CA ARG A 74 -13.75 -5.96 -9.37
C ARG A 74 -12.51 -5.97 -10.30
N PHE A 75 -11.56 -5.06 -10.17
CA PHE A 75 -10.39 -4.93 -11.05
C PHE A 75 -9.15 -5.70 -10.57
N ALA A 76 -8.93 -5.88 -9.26
CA ALA A 76 -7.75 -6.58 -8.74
C ALA A 76 -7.84 -8.10 -8.92
N THR A 77 -9.01 -8.70 -8.67
CA THR A 77 -9.28 -10.10 -9.00
C THR A 77 -9.30 -10.34 -10.50
N ALA A 78 -9.84 -9.40 -11.30
CA ALA A 78 -9.82 -9.51 -12.75
C ALA A 78 -8.39 -9.43 -13.33
N LEU A 79 -7.52 -8.56 -12.81
CA LEU A 79 -6.13 -8.47 -13.25
C LEU A 79 -5.30 -9.67 -12.78
N ALA A 80 -5.54 -10.17 -11.57
CA ALA A 80 -4.88 -11.38 -11.07
C ALA A 80 -5.35 -12.65 -11.81
N ALA A 81 -6.64 -12.74 -12.14
CA ALA A 81 -7.18 -13.82 -12.98
C ALA A 81 -6.68 -13.71 -14.44
N ALA A 82 -6.57 -12.50 -14.99
CA ALA A 82 -5.99 -12.28 -16.31
C ALA A 82 -4.48 -12.59 -16.35
N ALA A 83 -3.74 -12.26 -15.28
CA ALA A 83 -2.33 -12.62 -15.16
C ALA A 83 -2.12 -14.13 -14.96
N ALA A 84 -3.01 -14.82 -14.24
CA ALA A 84 -3.00 -16.28 -14.13
C ALA A 84 -3.30 -16.94 -15.49
N ALA A 85 -4.28 -16.43 -16.25
CA ALA A 85 -4.60 -16.92 -17.59
C ALA A 85 -3.46 -16.70 -18.62
N GLN A 86 -2.68 -15.62 -18.49
CA GLN A 86 -1.51 -15.37 -19.35
C GLN A 86 -0.32 -16.29 -19.01
N ALA A 87 -0.19 -16.71 -17.75
CA ALA A 87 0.85 -17.64 -17.33
C ALA A 87 0.60 -19.06 -17.86
N GLU A 88 -0.67 -19.47 -17.96
CA GLU A 88 -1.07 -20.74 -18.58
C GLU A 88 -0.78 -20.75 -20.10
N GLN A 89 -1.04 -19.65 -20.80
CA GLN A 89 -0.75 -19.51 -22.24
C GLN A 89 0.76 -19.50 -22.58
N GLN A 90 1.62 -19.11 -21.63
CA GLN A 90 3.08 -19.14 -21.83
C GLN A 90 3.68 -20.53 -21.59
N ALA A 91 3.03 -21.38 -20.77
CA ALA A 91 3.46 -22.75 -20.51
C ALA A 91 3.14 -23.70 -21.70
N GLU A 92 2.12 -23.40 -22.51
CA GLU A 92 1.80 -24.14 -23.73
C GLU A 92 2.61 -23.68 -24.97
N GLY A 93 3.34 -22.56 -24.85
CA GLY A 93 4.12 -21.96 -25.95
C GLY A 93 5.61 -22.35 -25.99
N GLU A 94 6.11 -23.13 -25.03
CA GLU A 94 7.50 -23.63 -24.98
C GLU A 94 7.54 -25.13 -25.30
N GLY A 95 6.91 -25.52 -26.40
CA GLY A 95 6.82 -26.91 -26.86
C GLY A 95 6.84 -27.02 -28.38
N ALA A 96 7.62 -26.18 -29.07
CA ALA A 96 7.80 -26.29 -30.53
C ALA A 96 9.22 -25.87 -30.91
N ALA A 97 10.20 -26.72 -30.58
CA ALA A 97 11.46 -26.74 -31.30
C ALA A 97 11.36 -27.82 -32.40
N PRO A 98 11.22 -27.46 -33.69
CA PRO A 98 11.53 -28.38 -34.76
C PRO A 98 13.03 -28.35 -35.11
N PRO A 99 13.58 -29.47 -35.60
CA PRO A 99 15.00 -29.75 -35.64
C PRO A 99 15.71 -29.17 -36.88
N VAL A 100 17.00 -28.92 -36.67
CA VAL A 100 18.14 -29.00 -37.60
C VAL A 100 17.84 -29.28 -39.08
N GLU A 101 18.27 -28.36 -39.95
CA GLU A 101 19.05 -28.64 -41.17
C GLU A 101 20.19 -27.61 -41.31
#